data_AF-A0A2V8TPJ3-F1
#
_entry.id   AF-A0A2V8TPJ3-F1
#
_cell.length_a   1.000
_cell.length_b   1.000
_cell.length_c   1.000
_cell.angle_alpha   90.00
_cell.angle_beta   90.00
_cell.angle_gamma   90.00
#
_symmetry.space_group_name_H-M   'P 1'
#
loop_
_entity.id
_entity.type
_entity.pdbx_description
1 polymer ?
#
loop_
_entity_poly.entity_id
_entity_poly.type
_entity_poly.pdbx_seq_one_letter_code
_entity_poly.pdbx_strand_id
1 'polypeptide(L)'
;MRRSSRVRNYFCGLLALSLIACGRVRRARRRAFEGGAVTAIYFHNPNKDLFIRCIRWLVKRGYTFISVNELLQTLHHGKVLPRGAVWLSFDDGCKELLDDVLPLIRNHHIPVTLFIPTGIIAGDGLFPWLHQKSFSEPQGENGSVHGGVRNALTVAELKQV
;
A
#
# COMPACT_ATOMS: atom_id res chain seq x y z
N MET A 1 -20.57 18.78 0.09
CA MET A 1 -21.59 17.94 -0.61
C MET A 1 -21.00 16.56 -0.93
N ARG A 2 -21.47 15.50 -0.27
CA ARG A 2 -21.06 14.11 -0.53
C ARG A 2 -21.76 13.62 -1.80
N ARG A 3 -21.12 13.77 -2.97
CA ARG A 3 -21.66 13.36 -4.28
C ARG A 3 -22.10 11.89 -4.21
N SER A 4 -23.30 11.56 -4.71
CA SER A 4 -23.92 10.23 -4.58
C SER A 4 -23.00 9.13 -5.11
N SER A 5 -22.42 8.36 -4.18
CA SER A 5 -21.46 7.30 -4.47
C SER A 5 -22.06 6.14 -5.27
N ARG A 6 -23.40 6.01 -5.29
CA ARG A 6 -24.10 4.88 -5.94
C ARG A 6 -23.95 4.89 -7.45
N VAL A 7 -24.09 6.05 -8.09
CA VAL A 7 -23.99 6.17 -9.56
C VAL A 7 -22.57 5.81 -10.02
N ARG A 8 -21.56 6.38 -9.36
CA ARG A 8 -20.16 6.03 -9.62
C ARG A 8 -19.91 4.54 -9.45
N ASN A 9 -20.35 3.96 -8.33
CA ASN A 9 -20.14 2.54 -8.04
C ASN A 9 -20.83 1.65 -9.09
N TYR A 10 -22.01 2.03 -9.56
CA TYR A 10 -22.74 1.32 -10.62
C TYR A 10 -21.96 1.33 -11.94
N PHE A 11 -21.50 2.50 -12.39
CA PHE A 11 -20.67 2.60 -13.60
C PHE A 11 -19.35 1.81 -13.47
N CYS A 12 -18.68 1.89 -12.32
CA CYS A 12 -17.48 1.09 -12.06
C CYS A 12 -17.79 -0.42 -12.11
N GLY A 13 -18.94 -0.85 -11.59
CA GLY A 13 -19.39 -2.23 -11.64
C GLY A 13 -19.62 -2.73 -13.07
N LEU A 14 -20.34 -1.95 -13.90
CA LEU A 14 -20.55 -2.28 -15.32
C LEU A 14 -19.24 -2.36 -16.10
N LEU A 15 -18.32 -1.41 -15.86
CA LEU A 15 -17.00 -1.43 -16.48
C LEU A 15 -16.18 -2.67 -16.04
N ALA A 16 -16.22 -3.02 -14.76
CA ALA A 16 -15.53 -4.21 -14.27
C ALA A 16 -16.08 -5.50 -14.93
N LEU A 17 -17.41 -5.63 -15.02
CA LEU A 17 -18.05 -6.77 -15.67
C LEU A 17 -17.71 -6.84 -17.17
N SER A 18 -17.67 -5.70 -17.87
CA SER A 18 -17.30 -5.67 -19.29
C SER A 18 -15.83 -6.07 -19.51
N LEU A 19 -14.90 -5.63 -18.65
CA LEU A 19 -13.48 -6.04 -18.69
C LEU A 19 -13.31 -7.55 -18.44
N ILE A 20 -14.12 -8.13 -17.55
CA ILE A 20 -14.15 -9.58 -17.29
C ILE A 20 -14.70 -10.31 -18.52
N ALA A 21 -15.86 -9.90 -19.03
CA ALA A 21 -16.56 -10.54 -20.14
C ALA A 21 -15.75 -10.51 -21.45
N CYS A 22 -15.09 -9.39 -21.77
CA CYS A 22 -14.24 -9.28 -22.97
C CYS A 22 -12.88 -10.01 -22.85
N GLY A 23 -12.64 -10.71 -21.73
CA GLY A 23 -11.43 -11.49 -21.50
C GLY A 23 -10.17 -10.67 -21.22
N ARG A 24 -10.28 -9.34 -21.03
CA ARG A 24 -9.11 -8.49 -20.70
C ARG A 24 -8.46 -8.93 -19.39
N VAL A 25 -9.27 -9.26 -18.37
CA VAL A 25 -8.76 -9.79 -17.09
C VAL A 25 -8.06 -11.14 -17.29
N ARG A 26 -8.61 -12.02 -18.14
CA ARG A 26 -7.99 -13.32 -18.44
C ARG A 26 -6.65 -13.15 -19.16
N ARG A 27 -6.56 -12.23 -20.12
CA ARG A 27 -5.33 -11.91 -20.85
C ARG A 27 -4.27 -11.28 -19.94
N ALA A 28 -4.65 -10.33 -19.09
CA ALA A 28 -3.76 -9.74 -18.10
C ALA A 28 -3.20 -10.80 -17.15
N ARG A 29 -4.06 -11.71 -16.66
CA ARG A 29 -3.62 -12.84 -15.84
C ARG A 29 -2.67 -13.76 -16.59
N ARG A 30 -2.96 -14.10 -17.85
CA ARG A 30 -2.07 -14.95 -18.67
C ARG A 30 -0.68 -14.32 -18.77
N ARG A 31 -0.60 -13.00 -19.07
CA ARG A 31 0.67 -12.26 -19.11
C ARG A 31 1.45 -12.34 -17.80
N ALA A 32 0.78 -12.20 -16.66
CA ALA A 32 1.44 -12.33 -15.36
C ALA A 32 2.08 -13.71 -15.13
N PHE A 33 1.51 -14.78 -15.72
CA PHE A 33 2.00 -16.15 -15.58
C PHE A 33 2.92 -16.61 -16.72
N GLU A 34 2.96 -15.90 -17.85
CA GLU A 34 3.85 -16.20 -18.98
C GLU A 34 5.30 -15.75 -18.74
N GLY A 35 5.54 -14.95 -17.70
CA GLY A 35 6.86 -14.43 -17.35
C GLY A 35 7.13 -13.05 -17.94
N GLY A 36 8.17 -12.37 -17.44
CA GLY A 36 8.56 -11.03 -17.91
C GLY A 36 7.66 -9.88 -17.45
N ALA A 37 6.68 -10.13 -16.58
CA ALA A 37 5.83 -9.11 -15.98
C ALA A 37 5.77 -9.29 -14.47
N VAL A 38 5.75 -8.16 -13.75
CA VAL A 38 5.51 -8.10 -12.30
C VAL A 38 4.18 -7.40 -12.08
N THR A 39 3.32 -8.02 -11.27
CA THR A 39 2.10 -7.36 -10.79
C THR A 39 2.47 -6.51 -9.57
N ALA A 40 2.64 -5.21 -9.78
CA ALA A 40 2.88 -4.26 -8.69
C ALA A 40 1.55 -3.84 -8.04
N ILE A 41 1.47 -3.98 -6.72
CA ILE A 41 0.31 -3.56 -5.92
C ILE A 41 0.82 -2.66 -4.80
N TYR A 42 0.15 -1.52 -4.62
CA TYR A 42 0.50 -0.54 -3.59
C TYR A 42 -0.72 -0.16 -2.74
N PHE A 43 -0.50 0.16 -1.48
CA PHE A 43 -1.53 0.60 -0.53
C PHE A 43 -1.03 1.78 0.32
N HIS A 44 -1.85 2.81 0.47
CA HIS A 44 -1.60 3.91 1.42
C HIS A 44 -2.27 3.62 2.77
N ASN A 45 -3.59 3.42 2.75
CA ASN A 45 -4.40 3.04 3.92
C ASN A 45 -5.36 1.91 3.51
N PRO A 46 -4.92 0.64 3.59
CA PRO A 46 -5.71 -0.49 3.13
C PRO A 46 -6.87 -0.78 4.10
N ASN A 47 -8.09 -0.85 3.58
CA ASN A 47 -9.18 -1.49 4.33
C ASN A 47 -8.83 -2.96 4.60
N LYS A 48 -8.82 -3.37 5.86
CA LYS A 48 -8.49 -4.74 6.32
C LYS A 48 -9.15 -5.84 5.52
N ASP A 49 -10.48 -5.80 5.38
CA ASP A 49 -11.23 -6.86 4.71
C ASP A 49 -10.88 -6.95 3.21
N LEU A 50 -10.71 -5.80 2.56
CA LEU A 50 -10.29 -5.76 1.17
C LEU A 50 -8.88 -6.33 0.99
N PHE A 51 -7.95 -5.96 1.88
CA PHE A 51 -6.59 -6.46 1.86
C PHE A 51 -6.54 -7.98 2.05
N ILE A 52 -7.22 -8.51 3.09
CA ILE A 52 -7.34 -9.95 3.34
C ILE A 52 -7.88 -10.68 2.10
N ARG A 53 -8.96 -10.16 1.49
CA ARG A 53 -9.53 -10.75 0.27
C ARG A 53 -8.55 -10.72 -0.91
N CYS A 54 -7.81 -9.61 -1.07
CA CYS A 54 -6.81 -9.46 -2.12
C CYS A 54 -5.70 -10.51 -1.97
N ILE A 55 -5.07 -10.61 -0.79
CA ILE A 55 -3.99 -11.55 -0.53
C ILE A 55 -4.48 -13.00 -0.70
N ARG A 56 -5.62 -13.35 -0.11
CA ARG A 56 -6.20 -14.70 -0.26
C ARG A 56 -6.48 -15.04 -1.73
N TRP A 57 -6.93 -14.07 -2.52
CA TRP A 57 -7.17 -14.29 -3.94
C TRP A 57 -5.86 -14.54 -4.70
N LEU A 58 -4.80 -13.79 -4.43
CA LEU A 58 -3.49 -13.98 -5.06
C LEU A 58 -2.91 -15.36 -4.71
N VAL A 59 -2.89 -15.71 -3.42
CA VAL A 59 -2.42 -17.02 -2.93
C VAL A 59 -3.21 -18.15 -3.58
N LYS A 60 -4.55 -18.09 -3.55
CA LYS A 60 -5.42 -19.13 -4.13
C LYS A 60 -5.22 -19.30 -5.65
N ARG A 61 -4.73 -18.25 -6.34
CA ARG A 61 -4.47 -18.28 -7.78
C ARG A 61 -3.03 -18.63 -8.14
N GLY A 62 -2.18 -18.92 -7.16
CA GLY A 62 -0.79 -19.35 -7.38
C GLY A 62 0.15 -18.22 -7.78
N TYR A 63 -0.14 -16.98 -7.39
CA TYR A 63 0.83 -15.90 -7.52
C TYR A 63 1.99 -16.08 -6.54
N THR A 64 3.18 -15.64 -6.94
CA THR A 64 4.40 -15.71 -6.15
C THR A 64 4.79 -14.30 -5.70
N PHE A 65 4.81 -14.06 -4.40
CA PHE A 65 5.28 -12.78 -3.87
C PHE A 65 6.80 -12.71 -3.93
N ILE A 66 7.33 -11.58 -4.41
CA ILE A 66 8.76 -11.34 -4.53
C ILE A 66 9.18 -10.13 -3.69
N SER A 67 10.37 -10.22 -3.13
CA SER A 67 11.01 -9.11 -2.42
C SER A 67 11.54 -8.04 -3.37
N VAL A 68 11.80 -6.84 -2.84
CA VAL A 68 12.48 -5.78 -3.60
C VAL A 68 13.85 -6.23 -4.08
N ASN A 69 14.58 -7.06 -3.31
CA ASN A 69 15.88 -7.59 -3.71
C ASN A 69 15.75 -8.50 -4.93
N GLU A 70 14.74 -9.37 -4.98
CA GLU A 70 14.49 -10.22 -6.15
C GLU A 70 14.05 -9.41 -7.38
N LEU A 71 13.26 -8.35 -7.17
CA LEU A 71 12.90 -7.41 -8.23
C LEU A 71 14.15 -6.71 -8.79
N LEU A 72 15.03 -6.21 -7.93
CA LEU A 72 16.29 -5.56 -8.35
C LEU A 72 17.23 -6.54 -9.06
N GLN A 73 17.31 -7.78 -8.61
CA GLN A 73 18.08 -8.83 -9.27
C GLN A 73 17.55 -9.12 -10.69
N THR A 74 16.24 -9.06 -10.88
CA THR A 74 15.63 -9.16 -12.21
C THR A 74 16.03 -7.98 -13.08
N LEU A 75 15.89 -6.75 -12.57
CA LEU A 75 16.11 -5.52 -13.32
C LEU A 75 17.58 -5.29 -13.70
N HIS A 76 18.50 -5.59 -12.79
CA HIS A 76 19.93 -5.29 -12.97
C HIS A 76 20.76 -6.48 -13.47
N HIS A 77 20.32 -7.70 -13.15
CA HIS A 77 21.11 -8.91 -13.43
C HIS A 77 20.37 -9.92 -14.31
N GLY A 78 19.18 -9.56 -14.82
CA GLY A 78 18.42 -10.42 -15.73
C GLY A 78 17.92 -11.72 -15.08
N LYS A 79 17.86 -11.78 -13.74
CA LYS A 79 17.29 -12.94 -13.03
C LYS A 79 15.87 -13.17 -13.53
N VAL A 80 15.54 -14.42 -13.86
CA VAL A 80 14.19 -14.76 -14.34
C VAL A 80 13.17 -14.62 -13.21
N LEU A 81 12.08 -13.90 -13.48
CA LEU A 81 10.96 -13.76 -12.55
C LEU A 81 10.19 -15.07 -12.39
N PRO A 82 9.71 -15.38 -11.18
CA PRO A 82 8.77 -16.48 -11.01
C PRO A 82 7.46 -16.19 -11.75
N ARG A 83 6.74 -17.25 -12.11
CA ARG A 83 5.41 -17.12 -12.71
C ARG A 83 4.45 -16.46 -11.72
N GLY A 84 3.68 -15.50 -12.21
CA GLY A 84 2.75 -14.75 -11.37
C GLY A 84 3.46 -13.92 -10.31
N ALA A 85 4.60 -13.31 -10.64
CA ALA A 85 5.34 -12.45 -9.72
C ALA A 85 4.46 -11.28 -9.25
N VAL A 86 4.37 -11.09 -7.93
CA VAL A 86 3.69 -9.95 -7.28
C VAL A 86 4.70 -9.24 -6.41
N TRP A 87 4.79 -7.93 -6.59
CA TRP A 87 5.54 -7.06 -5.68
C TRP A 87 4.55 -6.16 -4.94
N LEU A 88 4.64 -6.19 -3.61
CA LEU A 88 3.71 -5.52 -2.71
C LEU A 88 4.42 -4.38 -1.97
N SER A 89 3.84 -3.19 -2.03
CA SER A 89 4.37 -2.00 -1.37
C SER A 89 3.32 -1.26 -0.55
N PHE A 90 3.80 -0.54 0.48
CA PHE A 90 3.00 0.35 1.31
C PHE A 90 3.68 1.71 1.41
N ASP A 91 2.87 2.75 1.28
CA ASP A 91 3.33 4.13 1.31
C ASP A 91 2.91 4.81 2.63
N ASP A 92 3.54 5.93 2.94
CA ASP A 92 3.21 6.87 4.04
C ASP A 92 3.46 6.36 5.46
N GLY A 93 3.48 5.05 5.71
CA GLY A 93 3.65 4.49 7.04
C GLY A 93 2.46 4.79 7.95
N CYS A 94 1.24 4.48 7.48
CA CYS A 94 0.02 4.58 8.27
C CYS A 94 0.00 3.55 9.42
N LYS A 95 -0.54 3.91 10.59
CA LYS A 95 -0.67 3.02 11.76
C LYS A 95 -1.49 1.77 11.50
N GLU A 96 -2.52 1.87 10.67
CA GLU A 96 -3.39 0.76 10.29
C GLU A 96 -2.62 -0.38 9.61
N LEU A 97 -1.43 -0.09 9.06
CA LEU A 97 -0.49 -1.11 8.59
C LEU A 97 -0.11 -2.09 9.70
N LEU A 98 0.15 -1.63 10.93
CA LEU A 98 0.55 -2.48 12.05
C LEU A 98 -0.58 -3.38 12.51
N ASP A 99 -1.76 -2.81 12.70
CA ASP A 99 -2.83 -3.47 13.44
C ASP A 99 -3.55 -4.50 12.57
N ASP A 100 -3.73 -4.20 11.29
CA ASP A 100 -4.58 -4.99 10.40
C ASP A 100 -3.81 -5.82 9.37
N VAL A 101 -2.65 -5.33 8.93
CA VAL A 101 -1.95 -5.85 7.75
C VAL A 101 -0.74 -6.70 8.14
N LEU A 102 0.08 -6.24 9.11
CA LEU A 102 1.28 -6.97 9.54
C LEU A 102 1.05 -8.40 10.00
N PRO A 103 0.02 -8.72 10.82
CA PRO A 103 -0.18 -10.10 11.26
C PRO A 103 -0.39 -11.04 10.08
N LEU A 104 -1.07 -10.58 9.03
CA LEU A 104 -1.33 -11.36 7.83
C LEU A 104 -0.06 -11.54 6.98
N ILE A 105 0.70 -10.47 6.79
CA ILE A 105 1.96 -10.50 6.04
C ILE A 105 2.95 -11.48 6.70
N ARG A 106 3.10 -11.41 8.03
CA ARG A 106 3.98 -12.31 8.80
C ARG A 106 3.52 -13.76 8.71
N ASN A 107 2.23 -14.03 8.95
CA ASN A 107 1.71 -15.40 8.92
C ASN A 107 1.89 -16.08 7.55
N HIS A 108 1.81 -15.30 6.46
CA HIS A 108 2.00 -15.80 5.11
C HIS A 108 3.43 -15.64 4.57
N HIS A 109 4.38 -15.13 5.38
CA HIS A 109 5.76 -14.85 4.98
C HIS A 109 5.85 -14.02 3.68
N ILE A 110 4.97 -13.03 3.54
CA ILE A 110 4.87 -12.21 2.33
C ILE A 110 5.94 -11.12 2.40
N PRO A 111 6.88 -11.03 1.44
CA PRO A 111 7.79 -9.90 1.39
C PRO A 111 7.06 -8.62 0.98
N VAL A 112 7.36 -7.53 1.67
CA VAL A 112 6.76 -6.20 1.43
C VAL A 112 7.82 -5.13 1.39
N THR A 113 7.53 -4.02 0.69
CA THR A 113 8.38 -2.83 0.64
C THR A 113 7.65 -1.66 1.26
N LEU A 114 8.30 -0.93 2.17
CA LEU A 114 7.72 0.27 2.79
C LEU A 114 8.40 1.52 2.23
N PHE A 115 7.63 2.41 1.64
CA PHE A 115 8.09 3.74 1.22
C PHE A 115 7.67 4.75 2.28
N ILE A 116 8.61 5.04 3.18
CA ILE A 116 8.36 5.83 4.38
C ILE A 116 8.87 7.26 4.21
N PRO A 117 8.02 8.29 4.36
CA PRO A 117 8.45 9.68 4.38
C PRO A 117 9.09 10.00 5.75
N THR A 118 10.37 9.64 5.91
CA THR A 118 11.08 9.70 7.20
C THR A 118 11.08 11.09 7.84
N GLY A 119 11.14 12.17 7.06
CA GLY A 119 11.07 13.55 7.58
C GLY A 119 9.71 13.89 8.21
N ILE A 120 8.63 13.30 7.71
CA ILE A 120 7.27 13.48 8.26
C ILE A 120 7.11 12.66 9.53
N ILE A 121 7.57 11.41 9.49
CA ILE A 121 7.50 10.49 10.64
C ILE A 121 8.37 10.94 11.81
N ALA A 122 9.59 11.43 11.54
CA ALA A 122 10.49 11.92 12.57
C ALA A 122 10.12 13.33 13.07
N GLY A 123 9.35 14.09 12.28
CA GLY A 123 8.93 15.45 12.57
C GLY A 123 7.60 15.53 13.33
N ASP A 124 6.83 16.59 13.03
CA ASP A 124 5.51 16.85 13.60
C ASP A 124 4.36 16.09 12.92
N GLY A 125 4.68 15.24 11.93
CA GLY A 125 3.69 14.54 11.11
C GLY A 125 3.06 15.41 10.02
N LEU A 126 3.54 16.63 9.81
CA LEU A 126 3.07 17.52 8.75
C LEU A 126 3.93 17.39 7.50
N PHE A 127 3.28 17.48 6.33
CA PHE A 127 3.99 17.62 5.08
C PHE A 127 4.69 18.99 5.03
N PRO A 128 5.95 19.08 4.57
CA PRO A 128 6.70 20.34 4.54
C PRO A 128 6.00 21.49 3.80
N TRP A 129 5.16 21.20 2.81
CA TRP A 129 4.38 22.20 2.05
C TRP A 129 3.00 22.52 2.67
N LEU A 130 2.53 21.74 3.64
CA LEU A 130 1.37 22.07 4.50
C LEU A 130 1.78 22.88 5.72
N HIS A 131 3.07 23.18 5.88
CA HIS A 131 3.56 24.13 6.86
C HIS A 131 3.08 25.53 6.44
N GLN A 132 1.82 25.83 6.74
CA GLN A 132 1.34 27.20 6.73
C GLN A 132 2.22 27.92 7.76
N LYS A 133 3.09 28.83 7.31
CA LYS A 133 3.82 29.74 8.20
C LYS A 133 2.81 30.62 8.92
N SER A 134 2.12 30.10 9.92
CA SER A 134 1.60 30.90 11.03
C SER A 134 2.70 30.97 12.07
N PHE A 135 3.76 31.69 11.74
CA PHE A 135 4.68 32.21 12.75
C PHE A 135 3.93 33.32 13.49
N SER A 136 3.51 33.04 14.71
CA SER A 136 3.40 34.04 15.76
C SER A 136 4.24 33.54 16.94
N GLU A 137 5.15 34.41 17.39
CA GLU A 137 6.25 34.22 18.34
C GLU A 137 5.97 33.40 19.61
N PRO A 138 7.03 32.88 20.27
CA PRO A 138 6.87 32.06 21.46
C PRO A 138 6.39 32.92 22.64
N GLN A 139 5.21 32.60 23.16
CA GLN A 139 4.82 32.99 24.50
C GLN A 139 4.37 31.78 25.30
N GLY A 140 5.05 31.57 26.42
CA GLY A 140 4.46 30.99 27.62
C GLY A 140 4.37 29.47 27.68
N GLU A 141 5.02 28.92 28.70
CA GLU A 141 4.72 27.61 29.27
C GLU A 141 3.21 27.44 29.52
N ASN A 142 2.77 26.17 29.46
CA ASN A 142 1.40 25.67 29.71
C ASN A 142 0.40 25.81 28.55
N GLY A 143 0.49 24.90 27.59
CA GLY A 143 -0.55 24.66 26.59
C GLY A 143 -0.58 23.21 26.17
N SER A 144 -1.53 22.44 26.71
CA SER A 144 -1.84 21.07 26.26
C SER A 144 -2.13 21.09 24.76
N VAL A 145 -1.27 20.45 23.96
CA VAL A 145 -1.42 20.41 22.49
C VAL A 145 -2.63 19.53 22.16
N HIS A 146 -3.78 20.16 21.96
CA HIS A 146 -4.98 19.51 21.46
C HIS A 146 -4.77 19.05 20.01
N GLY A 147 -4.66 17.72 19.84
CA GLY A 147 -5.64 17.01 19.00
C GLY A 147 -5.41 16.94 17.49
N GLY A 148 -4.17 16.82 17.02
CA GLY A 148 -3.92 16.21 15.72
C GLY A 148 -3.90 14.69 15.86
N VAL A 149 -4.89 13.98 15.32
CA VAL A 149 -4.89 12.50 15.33
C VAL A 149 -3.63 12.02 14.60
N ARG A 150 -2.65 11.52 15.36
CA ARG A 150 -1.38 11.02 14.84
C ARG A 150 -1.59 9.66 14.17
N ASN A 151 -1.75 9.68 12.85
CA ASN A 151 -1.93 8.47 12.02
C ASN A 151 -0.62 7.87 11.48
N ALA A 152 0.53 8.51 11.70
CA ALA A 152 1.83 8.00 11.24
C ALA A 152 2.50 7.08 12.28
N LEU A 153 3.24 6.08 11.78
CA LEU A 153 4.06 5.16 12.57
C LEU A 153 5.24 5.85 13.23
N THR A 154 5.69 5.33 14.37
CA THR A 154 6.98 5.71 14.96
C THR A 154 8.13 4.90 14.35
N VAL A 155 9.36 5.41 14.48
CA VAL A 155 10.58 4.70 14.06
C VAL A 155 10.75 3.36 14.80
N ALA A 156 10.30 3.27 16.06
CA ALA A 156 10.38 2.05 16.85
C ALA A 156 9.43 0.96 16.32
N GLU A 157 8.22 1.33 15.90
CA GLU A 157 7.25 0.41 15.31
C GLU A 157 7.67 -0.05 13.92
N LEU A 158 8.28 0.83 13.10
CA LEU A 158 8.82 0.45 11.80
C LEU A 158 9.90 -0.63 11.88
N LYS A 159 10.73 -0.63 12.93
CA LYS A 159 11.75 -1.65 13.15
C LYS A 159 11.17 -3.04 13.44
N GLN A 160 9.88 -3.14 13.72
CA GLN A 160 9.21 -4.42 13.95
C GLN A 160 8.68 -5.03 12.65
N VAL A 161 8.55 -4.26 11.56
CA VAL A 161 8.07 -4.77 10.26
C VAL A 161 9.14 -5.57 9.56
#